data_AF-A0A377CBF6-F1
#
_entry.id   AF-A0A377CBF6-F1
#
_cell.length_a   1.000
_cell.length_b   1.000
_cell.length_c   1.000
_cell.angle_alpha   90.00
_cell.angle_beta   90.00
_cell.angle_gamma   90.00
#
_symmetry.space_group_name_H-M   'P 1'
#
loop_
_entity.id
_entity.type
_entity.pdbx_description
1 polymer ?
#
loop_
_entity_poly.entity_id
_entity_poly.type
_entity_poly.pdbx_seq_one_letter_code
_entity_poly.pdbx_strand_id
1 'polypeptide(L)'
;MMEHSGLGGLITEFFINVANKDTFPVMTFFSSALINFAVPSGGGHWVIQGPFVIPAAQALGADLGKSVMAIAYGEQWMNMAQPFWALPALAIAGLGVRDIMGYCITALLFSGVIFVIGLTLF
;
A
#
# COMPACT_ATOMS: atom_id res chain seq x y z
N MET A 1 9.38 1.31 15.71
CA MET A 1 9.13 -0.05 16.24
C MET A 1 9.12 -1.09 15.12
N MET A 2 8.30 -0.94 14.07
CA MET A 2 8.25 -1.88 12.94
C MET A 2 9.56 -1.95 12.11
N GLU A 3 10.13 -0.80 11.76
CA GLU A 3 11.37 -0.68 10.96
C GLU A 3 12.57 -1.37 11.62
N HIS A 4 12.75 -1.20 12.93
CA HIS A 4 13.85 -1.81 13.68
C HIS A 4 13.57 -3.25 14.14
N SER A 5 12.31 -3.69 14.13
CA SER A 5 11.93 -5.05 14.56
C SER A 5 12.08 -6.12 13.48
N GLY A 6 12.21 -5.71 12.21
CA GLY A 6 12.23 -6.63 11.07
C GLY A 6 10.85 -7.13 10.60
N LEU A 7 9.77 -6.86 11.34
CA LEU A 7 8.43 -7.35 11.03
C LEU A 7 7.91 -6.88 9.67
N GLY A 8 8.19 -5.63 9.29
CA GLY A 8 7.82 -5.11 7.97
C GLY A 8 8.55 -5.83 6.82
N GLY A 9 9.82 -6.20 7.03
CA GLY A 9 10.59 -7.01 6.10
C GLY A 9 10.01 -8.42 5.95
N LEU A 10 9.69 -9.09 7.06
CA LEU A 10 9.08 -10.43 7.05
C LEU A 10 7.74 -10.47 6.30
N ILE A 11 6.89 -9.47 6.50
CA ILE A 11 5.62 -9.36 5.76
C ILE A 11 5.90 -9.21 4.26
N THR A 12 6.83 -8.32 3.90
CA THR A 12 7.19 -8.07 2.50
C THR A 12 7.75 -9.34 1.84
N GLU A 13 8.64 -10.05 2.51
CA GLU A 13 9.22 -11.31 2.03
C GLU A 13 8.16 -12.40 1.85
N PHE A 14 7.18 -12.50 2.75
CA PHE A 14 6.07 -13.44 2.59
C PHE A 14 5.34 -13.25 1.25
N PHE A 15 4.99 -12.00 0.91
CA PHE A 15 4.32 -11.69 -0.36
C PHE A 15 5.23 -11.90 -1.57
N ILE A 16 6.53 -11.57 -1.46
CA ILE A 16 7.52 -11.83 -2.51
C ILE A 16 7.62 -13.33 -2.81
N ASN A 17 7.66 -14.18 -1.78
CA ASN A 17 7.86 -15.63 -1.92
C ASN A 17 6.69 -16.36 -2.59
N VAL A 18 5.48 -15.81 -2.54
CA VAL A 18 4.28 -16.38 -3.20
C VAL A 18 4.01 -15.74 -4.56
N ALA A 19 4.74 -14.68 -4.92
CA ALA A 19 4.57 -13.96 -6.18
C ALA A 19 5.38 -14.57 -7.32
N ASN A 20 4.89 -14.34 -8.54
CA ASN A 20 5.64 -14.56 -9.79
C ASN A 20 5.72 -13.23 -10.56
N LYS A 21 6.46 -13.20 -11.67
CA LYS A 21 6.68 -12.01 -12.51
C LYS A 21 5.41 -11.18 -12.75
N ASP A 22 4.30 -11.84 -13.10
CA ASP A 22 3.06 -11.17 -13.52
C ASP A 22 2.19 -10.72 -12.33
N THR A 23 2.26 -11.44 -11.22
CA THR A 23 1.49 -11.15 -9.99
C THR A 23 2.24 -10.26 -9.01
N PHE A 24 3.54 -10.04 -9.21
CA PHE A 24 4.42 -9.34 -8.29
C PHE A 24 3.95 -7.93 -7.92
N PRO A 25 3.54 -7.05 -8.86
CA PRO A 25 3.05 -5.72 -8.50
C PRO A 25 1.79 -5.79 -7.63
N VAL A 26 0.88 -6.72 -7.91
CA VAL A 26 -0.37 -6.88 -7.12
C VAL A 26 -0.07 -7.40 -5.71
N MET A 27 0.84 -8.36 -5.57
CA MET A 27 1.27 -8.85 -4.25
C MET A 27 1.99 -7.77 -3.44
N THR A 28 2.82 -6.96 -4.10
CA THR A 28 3.48 -5.79 -3.49
C THR A 28 2.45 -4.75 -3.02
N PHE A 29 1.40 -4.52 -3.80
CA PHE A 29 0.31 -3.62 -3.42
C PHE A 29 -0.40 -4.07 -2.14
N PHE A 30 -0.74 -5.36 -2.02
CA PHE A 30 -1.37 -5.90 -0.80
C PHE A 30 -0.41 -5.94 0.39
N SER A 31 0.88 -6.24 0.18
CA SER A 31 1.91 -6.10 1.20
C SER A 31 1.94 -4.68 1.77
N SER A 32 1.95 -3.68 0.88
CA SER A 32 1.95 -2.28 1.27
C SER A 32 0.67 -1.87 2.00
N ALA A 33 -0.49 -2.33 1.54
CA ALA A 33 -1.75 -2.11 2.22
C ALA A 33 -1.74 -2.70 3.65
N LEU A 34 -1.20 -3.90 3.84
CA LEU A 34 -1.09 -4.51 5.16
C LEU A 34 -0.13 -3.75 6.09
N ILE A 35 1.01 -3.29 5.56
CA ILE A 35 1.99 -2.51 6.33
C ILE A 35 1.43 -1.14 6.74
N ASN A 36 0.54 -0.55 5.93
CA ASN A 36 -0.07 0.76 6.19
C ASN A 36 -0.76 0.84 7.56
N PHE A 37 -1.37 -0.25 8.02
CA PHE A 37 -2.02 -0.29 9.34
C PHE A 37 -1.06 0.03 10.49
N ALA A 38 0.24 -0.21 10.32
CA ALA A 38 1.27 0.03 11.32
C ALA A 38 2.12 1.27 11.03
N VAL A 39 2.30 1.64 9.76
CA VAL A 39 3.16 2.75 9.34
C VAL A 39 2.49 3.58 8.25
N PRO A 40 1.50 4.45 8.54
CA PRO A 40 0.76 5.20 7.53
C PRO A 40 1.59 6.40 7.01
N SER A 41 2.68 6.12 6.30
CA SER A 41 3.59 7.12 5.75
C SER A 41 4.32 6.58 4.53
N GLY A 42 4.19 7.27 3.40
CA GLY A 42 4.87 6.90 2.16
C GLY A 42 6.40 6.77 2.28
N GLY A 43 7.04 7.68 3.04
CA GLY A 43 8.48 7.58 3.31
C GLY A 43 8.85 6.34 4.12
N GLY A 44 8.06 6.02 5.15
CA GLY A 44 8.25 4.81 5.97
C GLY A 44 8.05 3.54 5.16
N HIS A 45 7.06 3.51 4.27
CA HIS A 45 6.85 2.40 3.35
C HIS A 45 8.03 2.17 2.43
N TRP A 46 8.60 3.24 1.87
CA TRP A 46 9.78 3.13 1.02
C TRP A 46 10.97 2.56 1.77
N VAL A 47 11.23 3.03 3.00
CA VAL A 47 12.34 2.54 3.83
C VAL A 47 12.16 1.07 4.19
N ILE A 48 10.93 0.64 4.49
CA ILE A 48 10.63 -0.75 4.88
C ILE A 48 10.60 -1.70 3.69
N GLN A 49 9.98 -1.31 2.57
CA GLN A 49 9.70 -2.24 1.46
C GLN A 49 10.66 -2.06 0.28
N GLY A 50 11.13 -0.86 -0.01
CA GLY A 50 12.02 -0.57 -1.14
C GLY A 50 13.24 -1.49 -1.22
N PRO A 51 13.99 -1.71 -0.12
CA PRO A 51 15.14 -2.60 -0.09
C PRO A 51 14.83 -4.08 -0.41
N PHE A 52 13.57 -4.51 -0.31
CA PHE A 52 13.16 -5.90 -0.57
C PHE A 52 12.48 -6.04 -1.94
N VAL A 53 11.59 -5.09 -2.29
CA VAL A 53 10.80 -5.12 -3.53
C VAL A 53 11.67 -4.91 -4.75
N ILE A 54 12.64 -3.99 -4.72
CA ILE A 54 13.53 -3.71 -5.86
C ILE A 54 14.33 -4.95 -6.29
N PRO A 55 15.14 -5.60 -5.42
CA PRO A 55 15.91 -6.77 -5.84
C PRO A 55 15.02 -7.95 -6.23
N ALA A 56 13.87 -8.15 -5.56
CA ALA A 56 12.93 -9.20 -5.91
C ALA A 56 12.29 -8.98 -7.30
N ALA A 57 11.89 -7.75 -7.62
CA ALA A 57 11.38 -7.39 -8.95
C ALA A 57 12.43 -7.64 -10.03
N GLN A 58 13.70 -7.27 -9.80
CA GLN A 58 14.80 -7.55 -10.72
C GLN A 58 15.03 -9.05 -10.92
N ALA A 59 15.03 -9.84 -9.84
CA ALA A 59 15.24 -11.28 -9.89
C ALA A 59 14.11 -12.02 -10.63
N LEU A 60 12.86 -11.59 -10.46
CA LEU A 60 11.69 -12.13 -11.16
C LEU A 60 11.54 -11.56 -12.58
N GLY A 61 12.30 -10.53 -12.93
CA GLY A 61 12.12 -9.76 -14.15
C GLY A 61 10.77 -9.04 -14.21
N ALA A 62 10.15 -8.74 -13.07
CA ALA A 62 8.91 -7.97 -13.00
C ALA A 62 9.16 -6.50 -13.38
N ASP A 63 8.10 -5.79 -13.78
CA ASP A 63 8.22 -4.37 -14.12
C ASP A 63 8.58 -3.55 -12.87
N LEU A 64 9.73 -2.87 -12.91
CA LEU A 64 10.22 -2.08 -11.79
C LEU A 64 9.34 -0.88 -11.48
N GLY A 65 8.81 -0.21 -12.50
CA GLY A 65 7.93 0.94 -12.34
C GLY A 65 6.64 0.54 -11.63
N LYS A 66 5.98 -0.52 -12.09
CA LYS A 66 4.77 -1.07 -11.46
C LYS A 66 5.05 -1.54 -10.04
N SER A 67 6.18 -2.20 -9.81
CA SER A 67 6.55 -2.70 -8.48
C SER A 67 6.77 -1.57 -7.47
N VAL A 68 7.43 -0.48 -7.88
CA VAL A 68 7.60 0.72 -7.04
C VAL A 68 6.26 1.41 -6.81
N MET A 69 5.47 1.60 -7.87
CA MET A 69 4.17 2.26 -7.75
C MET A 69 3.18 1.44 -6.92
N ALA A 70 3.25 0.11 -6.94
CA ALA A 70 2.44 -0.75 -6.08
C ALA A 70 2.65 -0.46 -4.59
N ILE A 71 3.88 -0.12 -4.16
CA ILE A 71 4.15 0.32 -2.78
C ILE A 71 3.33 1.58 -2.48
N ALA A 72 3.45 2.61 -3.33
CA ALA A 72 2.76 3.88 -3.14
C ALA A 72 1.23 3.74 -3.20
N TYR A 73 0.71 2.97 -4.15
CA TYR A 73 -0.73 2.79 -4.30
C TYR A 73 -1.35 1.98 -3.17
N GLY A 74 -0.67 0.94 -2.65
CA GLY A 74 -1.18 0.17 -1.52
C GLY A 74 -1.30 1.01 -0.24
N GLU A 75 -0.34 1.91 -0.02
CA GLU A 75 -0.35 2.89 1.07
C GLU A 75 -1.54 3.86 0.93
N GLN A 76 -1.65 4.53 -0.21
CA GLN A 76 -2.72 5.48 -0.48
C GLN A 76 -4.11 4.85 -0.43
N TRP A 77 -4.23 3.62 -0.95
CA TRP A 77 -5.48 2.88 -0.95
C TRP A 77 -5.92 2.54 0.48
N MET A 78 -5.00 2.04 1.31
CA MET A 78 -5.33 1.67 2.69
C MET A 78 -5.58 2.89 3.58
N ASN A 79 -5.02 4.06 3.25
CA ASN A 79 -5.36 5.34 3.89
C ASN A 79 -6.84 5.72 3.78
N MET A 80 -7.62 5.08 2.90
CA MET A 80 -9.07 5.25 2.90
C MET A 80 -9.76 4.52 4.07
N ALA A 81 -9.23 3.39 4.56
CA ALA A 81 -9.79 2.78 5.76
C ALA A 81 -9.46 3.57 7.03
N GLN A 82 -8.34 4.30 7.02
CA GLN A 82 -7.83 5.08 8.14
C GLN A 82 -7.51 6.51 7.66
N PRO A 83 -8.51 7.38 7.47
CA PRO A 83 -8.33 8.69 6.82
C PRO A 83 -7.73 9.73 7.77
N PHE A 84 -6.55 9.46 8.33
CA PHE A 84 -5.85 10.39 9.23
C PHE A 84 -5.50 11.71 8.55
N TRP A 85 -5.26 11.66 7.24
CA TRP A 85 -5.05 12.84 6.39
C TRP A 85 -6.25 13.79 6.38
N ALA A 86 -7.47 13.29 6.60
CA ALA A 86 -8.69 14.09 6.56
C ALA A 86 -9.00 14.80 7.89
N LEU A 87 -8.42 14.34 9.02
CA LEU A 87 -8.75 14.87 10.35
C LEU A 87 -8.62 16.40 10.48
N PRO A 88 -7.55 17.04 9.96
CA PRO A 88 -7.43 18.50 10.06
C PRO A 88 -8.52 19.23 9.27
N ALA A 89 -8.85 18.74 8.06
CA ALA A 89 -9.87 19.34 7.21
C ALA A 89 -11.27 19.17 7.82
N LEU A 90 -11.57 18.01 8.39
CA LEU A 90 -12.82 17.74 9.09
C LEU A 90 -12.99 18.66 10.31
N ALA A 91 -11.92 18.87 11.09
CA ALA A 91 -11.95 19.76 12.24
C ALA A 91 -12.28 21.21 11.83
N ILE A 92 -11.73 21.71 10.73
CA ILE A 92 -12.04 23.03 10.18
C ILE A 92 -13.51 23.11 9.71
N ALA A 93 -14.03 22.04 9.12
CA ALA A 93 -15.40 21.95 8.66
C ALA A 93 -16.43 21.69 9.78
N GLY A 94 -15.99 21.47 11.02
CA GLY A 94 -16.87 21.09 12.14
C GLY A 94 -17.49 19.69 11.99
N LEU A 95 -16.84 18.82 11.23
CA LEU A 95 -17.28 17.45 10.96
C LEU A 95 -16.50 16.43 11.79
N GLY A 96 -17.15 15.31 12.09
CA GLY A 96 -16.52 14.14 12.69
C GLY A 96 -15.98 13.17 11.64
N VAL A 97 -15.12 12.25 12.07
CA VAL A 97 -14.59 11.16 11.22
C VAL A 97 -15.72 10.33 10.61
N ARG A 98 -16.79 10.08 11.36
CA ARG A 98 -17.93 9.26 10.91
C ARG A 98 -18.62 9.86 9.69
N ASP A 99 -18.55 11.18 9.50
CA ASP A 99 -19.21 11.88 8.41
C ASP A 99 -18.55 11.62 7.05
N ILE A 100 -17.24 11.30 7.02
CA ILE A 100 -16.51 10.97 5.79
C ILE A 100 -16.39 9.46 5.53
N MET A 101 -16.54 8.62 6.56
CA MET A 101 -16.27 7.18 6.43
C MET A 101 -17.07 6.48 5.33
N GLY A 102 -18.31 6.89 5.09
CA GLY A 102 -19.12 6.33 3.99
C GLY A 102 -18.48 6.55 2.62
N TYR A 103 -17.95 7.75 2.38
CA TYR A 103 -17.19 8.06 1.16
C TYR A 103 -15.89 7.25 1.12
N CYS A 104 -15.12 7.23 2.21
CA CYS A 104 -13.83 6.55 2.24
C CYS A 104 -13.94 5.04 2.01
N ILE A 105 -14.91 4.36 2.63
CA ILE A 105 -15.14 2.92 2.41
C ILE A 105 -15.61 2.64 0.97
N THR A 106 -16.46 3.50 0.42
CA THR A 106 -16.87 3.39 -0.99
C THR A 106 -15.65 3.55 -1.89
N ALA A 107 -14.85 4.60 -1.69
CA ALA A 107 -13.62 4.82 -2.44
C ALA A 107 -12.65 3.65 -2.31
N LEU A 108 -12.48 3.08 -1.12
CA LEU A 108 -11.64 1.91 -0.86
C LEU A 108 -12.08 0.71 -1.71
N LEU A 109 -13.37 0.35 -1.68
CA LEU A 109 -13.86 -0.81 -2.42
C LEU A 109 -13.73 -0.63 -3.94
N PHE A 110 -14.13 0.54 -4.45
CA PHE A 110 -14.09 0.82 -5.89
C PHE A 110 -12.65 0.98 -6.42
N SER A 111 -11.82 1.78 -5.73
CA SER A 111 -10.43 1.99 -6.17
C SER A 111 -9.57 0.74 -6.02
N GLY A 112 -9.87 -0.15 -5.08
CA GLY A 112 -9.16 -1.43 -4.94
C GLY A 112 -9.24 -2.26 -6.22
N VAL A 113 -10.43 -2.34 -6.83
CA VAL A 113 -10.62 -3.01 -8.13
C VAL A 113 -9.83 -2.32 -9.22
N ILE A 114 -9.85 -0.98 -9.27
CA ILE A 114 -9.14 -0.18 -10.27
C ILE A 114 -7.62 -0.39 -10.17
N PHE A 115 -7.06 -0.35 -8.96
CA PHE A 115 -5.62 -0.56 -8.74
C PHE A 115 -5.19 -1.98 -9.13
N VAL A 116 -5.96 -3.00 -8.75
CA VAL A 116 -5.66 -4.40 -9.11
C VAL A 116 -5.69 -4.59 -10.63
N ILE A 117 -6.72 -4.08 -11.31
CA ILE A 117 -6.81 -4.12 -12.78
C ILE A 117 -5.63 -3.36 -13.41
N GLY A 118 -5.36 -2.15 -12.90
CA GLY A 118 -4.27 -1.29 -13.34
C GLY A 118 -2.92 -2.01 -13.31
N LEU A 119 -2.56 -2.53 -12.13
CA LEU A 119 -1.29 -3.21 -11.91
C LEU A 119 -1.15 -4.54 -12.67
N THR A 120 -2.27 -5.19 -13.01
CA THR A 120 -2.27 -6.46 -13.74
C THR A 120 -2.16 -6.24 -15.25
N LEU A 121 -2.87 -5.25 -15.82
CA LEU A 121 -3.05 -5.12 -17.26
C LEU A 121 -2.19 -4.05 -17.93
N PHE A 122 -1.83 -2.99 -17.21
CA PHE A 122 -1.13 -1.81 -17.75
C PHE A 122 0.22 -1.65 -17.10
#